data_AF-A0A6N8G6V7-F1
#
_entry.id   AF-A0A6N8G6V7-F1
#
_cell.length_a   1.000
_cell.length_b   1.000
_cell.length_c   1.000
_cell.angle_alpha   90.00
_cell.angle_beta   90.00
_cell.angle_gamma   90.00
#
_symmetry.space_group_name_H-M   'P 1'
#
loop_
_entity.id
_entity.type
_entity.pdbx_description
1 polymer ?
#
loop_
_entity_poly.entity_id
_entity_poly.type
_entity_poly.pdbx_seq_one_letter_code
_entity_poly.pdbx_strand_id
1 'polypeptide(L)' 'MDLMIVCQACQGSGLRVCVVGYSGSDLTGEMVVPRRCRECAGAGRIKTSGWSAGDDPDDSPPPAR' A
#
# COMPACT_ATOMS: atom_id res chain seq x y z
N MET A 1 20.94 10.79 -9.43
CA MET A 1 20.36 11.28 -8.17
C MET A 1 18.91 10.85 -8.17
N ASP A 2 18.51 10.03 -7.20
CA ASP A 2 17.11 9.61 -7.07
C ASP A 2 16.33 10.68 -6.31
N LEU A 3 15.26 11.17 -6.92
CA LEU A 3 14.33 12.08 -6.26
C LEU A 3 13.21 11.24 -5.64
N MET A 4 12.99 11.43 -4.34
CA MET A 4 11.98 10.71 -3.57
C MET A 4 10.87 11.67 -3.17
N ILE A 5 9.73 11.59 -3.84
CA ILE A 5 8.58 12.48 -3.59
C ILE A 5 7.63 11.80 -2.61
N VAL A 6 7.07 12.55 -1.65
CA VAL A 6 6.04 12.03 -0.74
C VAL A 6 4.83 11.60 -1.55
N CYS A 7 4.39 10.35 -1.35
CA CYS A 7 3.21 9.82 -2.02
C CYS A 7 1.97 10.58 -1.54
N GLN A 8 1.32 11.31 -2.45
CA GLN A 8 0.17 12.16 -2.13
C GLN A 8 -1.08 11.34 -1.76
N ALA A 9 -1.16 10.09 -2.21
CA ALA A 9 -2.27 9.21 -1.91
C ALA A 9 -2.34 8.68 -0.48
N CYS A 10 -1.19 8.54 0.18
CA CYS A 10 -1.09 8.11 1.58
C CYS A 10 -0.43 9.16 2.48
N GLN A 11 -0.09 10.33 1.92
CA GLN A 11 0.56 11.44 2.62
C GLN A 11 1.81 10.97 3.40
N GLY A 12 2.62 10.12 2.78
CA GLY A 12 3.87 9.64 3.40
C GLY A 12 3.74 8.42 4.30
N SER A 13 2.52 8.01 4.71
CA SER A 13 2.35 6.91 5.68
C SER A 13 2.63 5.52 5.11
N GLY A 14 2.58 5.36 3.79
CA GLY A 14 2.63 4.04 3.14
C GLY A 14 1.35 3.22 3.34
N LEU A 15 0.34 3.74 4.04
CA LEU A 15 -0.88 3.02 4.38
C LEU A 15 -2.12 3.78 3.90
N ARG A 16 -3.18 3.03 3.61
CA ARG A 16 -4.53 3.53 3.43
C ARG A 16 -5.44 2.79 4.40
N VAL A 17 -6.29 3.54 5.08
CA VAL A 17 -7.20 2.99 6.07
C VAL A 17 -8.51 2.62 5.39
N CYS A 18 -8.97 1.39 5.58
CA CYS A 18 -10.29 0.93 5.17
C CYS A 18 -11.08 0.48 6.39
N VAL A 19 -12.38 0.75 6.41
CA VAL A 19 -13.30 0.15 7.39
C VAL A 19 -13.88 -1.09 6.74
N VAL A 20 -13.78 -2.23 7.43
CA VAL A 20 -14.41 -3.47 7.00
C VAL A 20 -15.44 -3.88 8.05
N GLY A 21 -16.62 -4.28 7.58
CA GLY A 21 -17.60 -4.94 8.43
C GLY A 21 -17.17 -6.37 8.70
N TYR A 22 -17.35 -6.82 9.94
CA TYR A 22 -17.27 -8.21 10.31
C TYR A 22 -18.63 -8.65 10.87
N SER A 23 -19.07 -9.83 10.49
CA SER A 23 -20.30 -10.44 10.99
C SER A 23 -19.97 -11.84 11.47
N GLY A 24 -19.97 -12.03 12.79
CA GLY A 24 -19.88 -13.33 13.46
C GLY A 24 -21.26 -13.85 13.87
N SER A 25 -21.31 -15.09 14.37
CA SER A 25 -22.53 -15.69 14.92
C SER A 25 -22.97 -15.06 16.24
N ASP A 26 -22.05 -14.36 16.92
CA ASP A 26 -22.20 -13.77 18.25
C ASP A 26 -22.23 -12.23 18.22
N LEU A 27 -21.55 -11.59 17.26
CA LEU A 27 -21.47 -10.14 17.16
C LEU A 27 -21.22 -9.63 15.73
N THR A 28 -21.73 -8.44 15.45
CA THR A 28 -21.43 -7.64 14.26
C THR A 28 -20.65 -6.40 14.68
N GLY A 29 -19.60 -6.06 13.94
CA GLY A 29 -18.79 -4.88 14.24
C GLY A 29 -18.03 -4.37 13.04
N GLU A 30 -17.40 -3.22 13.21
CA GLU A 30 -16.53 -2.62 12.22
C GLU A 30 -15.08 -2.68 12.71
N MET A 31 -14.16 -2.91 11.78
CA MET A 31 -12.73 -2.91 12.07
C MET A 31 -12.00 -1.96 11.12
N VAL A 32 -11.16 -1.10 11.72
CA VAL A 32 -10.25 -0.22 10.99
C VAL A 32 -9.02 -1.01 10.59
N VAL A 33 -8.85 -1.28 9.30
CA VAL A 33 -7.75 -2.11 8.77
C VAL A 33 -6.80 -1.25 7.94
N PRO A 34 -5.54 -1.08 8.37
CA PRO A 34 -4.50 -0.49 7.55
C PRO A 34 -4.18 -1.42 6.37
N ARG A 35 -4.22 -0.89 5.16
CA ARG A 35 -3.80 -1.57 3.93
C ARG A 35 -2.60 -0.85 3.34
N ARG A 36 -1.69 -1.58 2.68
CA ARG A 36 -0.59 -0.92 1.96
C ARG A 36 -1.13 0.01 0.87
N CYS A 37 -0.57 1.21 0.80
CA CYS A 37 -0.88 2.15 -0.26
C CYS A 37 -0.33 1.62 -1.59
N ARG A 38 -1.22 1.31 -2.53
CA ARG A 38 -0.87 0.74 -3.84
C ARG A 38 0.03 1.65 -4.67
N GLU A 39 -0.18 2.96 -4.62
CA GLU A 39 0.55 3.93 -5.44
C GLU A 39 2.03 4.05 -5.09
N CYS A 40 2.40 3.74 -3.85
CA CYS A 40 3.81 3.73 -3.42
C CYS A 40 4.28 2.35 -2.93
N ALA A 41 3.52 1.29 -3.22
CA ALA A 41 3.79 -0.08 -2.73
C ALA A 41 4.04 -0.18 -1.21
N GLY A 42 3.48 0.75 -0.43
CA GLY A 42 3.70 0.83 1.02
C GLY A 42 4.93 1.62 1.47
N ALA A 43 5.73 2.19 0.56
CA ALA A 43 6.94 2.93 0.90
C ALA A 43 6.68 4.35 1.44
N GLY A 44 5.47 4.89 1.26
CA GLY A 44 5.13 6.28 1.59
C GLY A 44 5.74 7.33 0.65
N ARG A 45 6.65 6.92 -0.23
CA ARG A 45 7.34 7.76 -1.20
C ARG A 45 7.33 7.11 -2.57
N ILE A 46 7.29 7.92 -3.60
CA ILE A 46 7.40 7.50 -5.00
C ILE A 46 8.83 7.83 -5.45
N LYS A 47 9.55 6.81 -5.94
CA LYS A 47 10.80 6.99 -6.66
C LYS A 47 10.45 7.64 -7.99
N THR A 48 10.86 8.89 -8.21
CA THR A 48 10.81 9.45 -9.56
C THR A 48 12.11 9.09 -10.26
N SER A 49 12.01 8.17 -11.22
CA SER A 49 13.12 7.81 -12.07
C SER A 49 13.46 8.99 -12.97
N GLY A 50 14.48 9.77 -12.61
CA GLY A 50 15.23 10.50 -13.63
C GLY A 50 15.98 9.46 -14.46
N TRP A 51 15.52 9.18 -15.69
CA TRP A 51 16.13 8.37 -16.77
C TRP A 51 16.87 7.04 -16.46
N SER A 52 16.91 6.55 -15.21
CA SER A 52 17.86 5.48 -14.81
C SER A 52 17.36 4.46 -13.78
N ALA A 53 16.08 4.47 -13.38
CA ALA A 53 15.60 3.44 -12.46
C ALA A 53 14.98 2.28 -13.25
N GLY A 54 15.73 1.18 -13.36
CA GLY A 54 15.20 -0.09 -13.86
C GLY A 54 14.15 -0.65 -12.91
N ASP A 55 13.11 -1.26 -13.48
CA ASP A 55 12.08 -2.01 -12.77
C ASP A 55 12.70 -3.13 -11.93
N ASP A 56 12.27 -3.25 -10.69
CA ASP A 56 12.59 -4.38 -9.79
C ASP A 56 11.51 -5.46 -10.04
N PRO A 57 11.82 -6.58 -10.71
CA PRO A 57 10.80 -7.52 -11.14
C PRO A 57 10.64 -8.63 -10.11
N ASP A 58 10.02 -8.37 -8.96
CA ASP A 58 9.37 -9.44 -8.21
C ASP A 58 8.39 -8.93 -7.12
N ASP A 59 7.10 -8.83 -7.46
CA ASP A 59 6.01 -8.79 -6.47
C ASP A 59 4.83 -9.61 -6.98
N SER A 60 5.08 -10.89 -7.25
CA SER A 60 4.02 -11.85 -7.56
C SER A 60 3.40 -12.37 -6.24
N PRO A 61 2.08 -12.24 -6.02
CA PRO A 61 1.45 -12.83 -4.84
C PRO A 61 1.55 -14.37 -4.87
N PRO A 62 1.69 -15.04 -3.71
CA PRO A 62 1.75 -16.50 -3.68
C PRO A 62 0.44 -17.11 -4.20
N PRO A 63 0.49 -18.27 -4.89
CA PRO A 63 -0.71 -18.91 -5.43
C PRO A 63 -1.66 -19.29 -4.30
N ALA A 64 -2.94 -18.94 -4.47
CA ALA A 64 -4.02 -19.36 -3.58
C ALA A 64 -4.16 -20.90 -3.64
N ARG A 65 -4.15 -21.53 -2.45
CA ARG A 65 -4.57 -22.93 -2.26
C ARG A 65 -6.07 -23.01 -2.07
#